data_AF-A0A4Q9FR63-F1
#
_entry.id   AF-A0A4Q9FR63-F1
#
_cell.length_a   1.000
_cell.length_b   1.000
_cell.length_c   1.000
_cell.angle_alpha   90.00
_cell.angle_beta   90.00
_cell.angle_gamma   90.00
#
_symmetry.space_group_name_H-M   'P 1'
#
loop_
_entity.id
_entity.type
_entity.pdbx_description
1 polymer ?
#
loop_
_entity_poly.entity_id
_entity_poly.type
_entity_poly.pdbx_seq_one_letter_code
_entity_poly.pdbx_strand_id
1 'polypeptide(L)' 'MGATIYLGNVLGKWLDGKYATTFWESIITLFSIFVAIYLVISQVLKLSKDNKDD' A
#
# COMPACT_ATOMS: atom_id res chain seq x y z
N MET A 1 -9.35 12.64 4.49
CA MET A 1 -8.41 13.57 3.83
C MET A 1 -7.07 13.64 4.58
N GLY A 2 -7.02 13.96 5.88
CA GLY A 2 -5.76 13.93 6.65
C GLY A 2 -5.20 12.53 6.95
N ALA A 3 -6.07 11.54 7.21
CA ALA A 3 -5.64 10.18 7.57
C ALA A 3 -4.86 9.46 6.44
N THR A 4 -5.31 9.60 5.19
CA THR A 4 -4.64 9.03 4.01
C THR A 4 -3.27 9.66 3.75
N ILE A 5 -3.14 10.98 3.95
CA ILE A 5 -1.86 11.69 3.80
C ILE A 5 -0.88 11.33 4.91
N TYR A 6 -1.37 11.16 6.14
CA TYR A 6 -0.56 10.71 7.27
C TYR A 6 -0.04 9.28 7.07
N LEU A 7 -0.93 8.36 6.66
CA LEU A 7 -0.55 6.99 6.30
C LEU A 7 0.46 6.97 5.15
N GLY A 8 0.25 7.78 4.11
CA GLY A 8 1.19 7.91 2.98
C GLY A 8 2.56 8.47 3.36
N ASN A 9 2.62 9.48 4.24
CA ASN A 9 3.88 10.06 4.73
C ASN A 9 4.67 9.07 5.61
N VAL A 10 3.97 8.35 6.51
CA VAL A 10 4.60 7.35 7.38
C VAL A 10 5.07 6.13 6.57
N LEU A 11 4.26 5.66 5.61
CA LEU A 11 4.68 4.61 4.67
C LEU A 11 5.86 5.07 3.82
N GLY A 12 5.85 6.31 3.32
CA GLY A 12 6.93 6.89 2.53
C GLY A 12 8.25 6.95 3.30
N LYS A 13 8.25 7.42 4.55
CA LYS A 13 9.44 7.42 5.40
C LYS A 13 9.92 6.02 5.80
N TRP A 14 9.00 5.08 6.01
CA TRP A 14 9.34 3.70 6.31
C TRP A 14 9.94 2.98 5.08
N LEU A 15 9.49 3.37 3.88
CA LEU A 15 10.11 2.98 2.62
C LEU A 15 11.51 3.58 2.47
N ASP A 16 11.69 4.87 2.75
CA ASP A 16 12.99 5.49 2.52
C ASP A 16 14.09 4.92 3.44
N GLY A 17 13.77 4.60 4.69
CA GLY A 17 14.74 4.08 5.67
C GLY A 17 15.12 2.59 5.51
N LYS A 18 14.30 1.78 4.83
CA LYS A 18 14.50 0.31 4.78
C LYS A 18 15.22 -0.18 3.52
N TYR A 19 15.33 0.68 2.51
CA TYR A 19 15.70 0.29 1.14
C TYR A 19 17.14 0.67 0.78
N ALA A 20 17.94 1.14 1.74
CA ALA A 20 19.35 1.50 1.54
C ALA A 20 20.30 0.30 1.24
N THR A 21 19.79 -0.93 1.08
CA THR A 21 20.60 -2.14 0.83
C THR A 21 20.15 -2.87 -0.44
N THR A 22 21.02 -2.88 -1.45
CA THR A 22 20.77 -3.21 -2.87
C THR A 22 20.21 -4.62 -3.13
N PHE A 23 20.40 -5.57 -2.21
CA PHE A 23 19.91 -6.95 -2.36
C PHE A 23 18.50 -7.15 -1.80
N TRP A 24 18.17 -6.43 -0.72
CA TRP A 24 16.84 -6.44 -0.11
C TRP A 24 15.83 -5.61 -0.90
N GLU A 25 16.32 -4.63 -1.67
CA GLU A 25 15.54 -3.79 -2.57
C GLU A 25 14.68 -4.63 -3.55
N SER A 26 15.26 -5.63 -4.22
CA SER A 26 14.53 -6.47 -5.18
C SER A 26 13.43 -7.30 -4.54
N ILE A 27 13.70 -7.93 -3.39
CA ILE A 27 12.73 -8.77 -2.67
C ILE A 27 11.56 -7.92 -2.16
N ILE A 28 11.87 -6.76 -1.59
CA ILE A 28 10.83 -5.87 -1.07
C ILE A 28 10.05 -5.23 -2.21
N THR A 29 10.66 -4.92 -3.35
CA THR A 29 9.95 -4.38 -4.52
C THR A 29 8.92 -5.38 -5.04
N LEU A 30 9.30 -6.66 -5.18
CA LEU A 30 8.39 -7.75 -5.52
C LEU A 30 7.25 -7.90 -4.51
N PHE A 31 7.57 -7.86 -3.22
CA PHE A 31 6.56 -7.93 -2.15
C PHE A 31 5.63 -6.71 -2.15
N SER A 32 6.16 -5.52 -2.41
CA SER A 32 5.42 -4.26 -2.48
C SER A 32 4.41 -4.27 -3.63
N ILE A 33 4.80 -4.79 -4.81
CA ILE A 33 3.88 -5.00 -5.94
C ILE A 33 2.74 -5.95 -5.53
N PHE A 34 3.07 -7.04 -4.83
CA PHE A 34 2.08 -8.01 -4.37
C PHE A 34 1.06 -7.39 -3.41
N VAL A 35 1.55 -6.61 -2.44
CA VAL A 35 0.71 -5.89 -1.47
C VAL A 35 -0.11 -4.79 -2.14
N ALA A 36 0.45 -4.06 -3.11
CA ALA A 36 -0.25 -3.01 -3.84
C ALA A 36 -1.46 -3.59 -4.61
N ILE A 37 -1.26 -4.69 -5.33
CA ILE A 37 -2.34 -5.37 -6.06
C ILE A 37 -3.42 -5.87 -5.09
N TYR A 38 -3.04 -6.45 -3.95
CA TYR A 38 -3.98 -6.87 -2.91
C TYR A 38 -4.80 -5.71 -2.35
N LEU A 39 -4.16 -4.58 -2.04
CA LEU A 39 -4.82 -3.38 -1.54
C LEU A 39 -5.79 -2.80 -2.57
N VAL A 40 -5.45 -2.79 -3.85
CA VAL A 40 -6.36 -2.35 -4.93
C VAL A 40 -7.59 -3.25 -4.99
N ILE A 41 -7.41 -4.58 -4.96
CA ILE A 41 -8.54 -5.53 -4.99
C ILE A 41 -9.44 -5.34 -3.76
N SER A 42 -8.85 -5.18 -2.57
CA SER A 42 -9.62 -4.97 -1.33
C SER A 42 -10.40 -3.65 -1.37
N GLN A 43 -9.81 -2.58 -1.91
CA GLN A 43 -10.49 -1.29 -2.10
C GLN A 43 -11.67 -1.41 -3.06
N VAL A 44 -11.50 -2.10 -4.19
CA VAL A 44 -12.59 -2.32 -5.16
C VAL A 44 -13.69 -3.19 -4.57
N LEU A 45 -13.35 -4.26 -3.84
CA LEU A 45 -14.35 -5.12 -3.19
C LEU A 45 -15.13 -4.39 -2.08
N LYS A 46 -14.47 -3.52 -1.30
CA LYS A 46 -15.13 -2.67 -0.31
C LYS A 46 -16.05 -1.66 -0.99
N LEU A 47 -15.57 -1.00 -2.05
CA LEU A 47 -16.37 -0.07 -2.84
C LEU A 47 -17.62 -0.77 -3.41
N SER A 48 -17.49 -1.97 -3.99
CA SER A 48 -18.64 -2.73 -4.51
C SER A 48 -19.62 -3.20 -3.44
N LYS A 49 -19.18 -3.44 -2.20
CA LYS A 49 -20.09 -3.83 -1.09
C LYS A 49 -20.87 -2.64 -0.54
N ASP A 50 -20.27 -1.46 -0.52
CA ASP A 50 -20.88 -0.21 -0.05
C ASP A 50 -22.08 0.19 -0.94
N ASN A 51 -22.02 -0.10 -2.25
CA ASN A 51 -23.10 0.16 -3.21
C ASN A 51 -24.30 -0.81 -3.12
N LYS A 52 -24.35 -1.71 -2.12
CA LYS A 52 -25.43 -2.72 -1.99
C LYS A 52 -26.32 -2.53 -0.76
N ASP A 53 -26.08 -1.48 0.04
CA ASP A 53 -26.86 -1.18 1.25
C ASP A 53 -27.74 0.09 1.13
N ASP A 54 -27.95 0.60 -0.09
CA ASP A 54 -28.94 1.65 -0.42
C ASP A 54 -30.11 1.08 -1.25
#